data_AF-A0A7C5KGJ9-F1
#
_entry.id   AF-A0A7C5KGJ9-F1
#
_cell.length_a   1.000
_cell.length_b   1.000
_cell.length_c   1.000
_cell.angle_alpha   90.00
_cell.angle_beta   90.00
_cell.angle_gamma   90.00
#
_symmetry.space_group_name_H-M   'P 1'
#
loop_
_entity.id
_entity.type
_entity.pdbx_description
1 polymer ?
#
loop_
_entity_poly.entity_id
_entity_poly.type
_entity_poly.pdbx_seq_one_letter_code
_entity_poly.pdbx_strand_id
1 'polypeptide(L)'
;SGMRPGMPTPEAAVADNDLALGKIVEAVSHSPFWPKTCIFVTEDDPQNGFDHVDGHRTVGLVISPYTKRGYVDHHNYNQTSMIKTIELLLGLPPMNQLDASASAMTTCFTDKPNLAPYKAAKNEIPLDRLNRKVSMLKDPRARKWALASLDLPLEEVDEADEDTLNRILWFAVKGRDDTYPSWAVNDDQRP
;
A
#
# COMPACT_ATOMS: atom_id res chain seq x y z
N SER A 1 -9.13 11.81 3.11
CA SER A 1 -8.98 12.08 1.66
C SER A 1 -9.83 11.09 0.86
N GLY A 2 -9.97 11.30 -0.44
CA GLY A 2 -11.02 10.73 -1.28
C GLY A 2 -11.17 11.73 -2.41
N MET A 3 -12.39 12.21 -2.68
CA MET A 3 -12.61 13.38 -3.53
C MET A 3 -12.86 14.68 -2.74
N ARG A 4 -12.52 14.72 -1.44
CA ARG A 4 -12.70 15.90 -0.57
C ARG A 4 -11.97 17.12 -1.16
N PRO A 5 -12.65 18.22 -1.50
CA PRO A 5 -12.04 19.41 -2.11
C PRO A 5 -10.88 19.99 -1.30
N GLY A 6 -9.82 20.41 -2.00
CA GLY A 6 -8.64 21.01 -1.37
C GLY A 6 -7.69 20.00 -0.70
N MET A 7 -8.08 18.74 -0.58
CA MET A 7 -7.19 17.66 -0.15
C MET A 7 -6.48 17.02 -1.36
N PRO A 8 -5.30 16.40 -1.19
CA PRO A 8 -4.66 15.62 -2.25
C PRO A 8 -5.59 14.59 -2.87
N THR A 9 -5.46 14.36 -4.19
CA THR A 9 -6.16 13.24 -4.84
C THR A 9 -5.62 11.91 -4.31
N PRO A 10 -6.37 10.79 -4.42
CA PRO A 10 -5.88 9.48 -4.02
C PRO A 10 -4.57 9.10 -4.73
N GLU A 11 -4.44 9.42 -6.01
CA GLU A 11 -3.21 9.19 -6.79
C GLU A 11 -2.02 9.99 -6.23
N ALA A 12 -2.25 11.24 -5.81
CA ALA A 12 -1.20 12.07 -5.21
C ALA A 12 -0.78 11.54 -3.84
N ALA A 13 -1.72 11.02 -3.04
CA ALA A 13 -1.42 10.40 -1.75
C ALA A 13 -0.56 9.14 -1.92
N VAL A 14 -0.90 8.27 -2.89
CA VAL A 14 -0.09 7.07 -3.19
C VAL A 14 1.30 7.47 -3.71
N ALA A 15 1.39 8.50 -4.56
CA ALA A 15 2.68 8.98 -5.07
C ALA A 15 3.56 9.62 -3.98
N ASP A 16 2.96 10.24 -2.97
CA ASP A 16 3.70 10.77 -1.82
C ASP A 16 4.29 9.63 -0.99
N ASN A 17 3.50 8.58 -0.71
CA ASN A 17 3.97 7.37 -0.01
C ASN A 17 5.10 6.68 -0.77
N ASP A 18 4.97 6.47 -2.09
CA ASP A 18 6.00 5.84 -2.92
C ASP A 18 7.31 6.64 -2.91
N LEU A 19 7.23 7.97 -3.07
CA LEU A 19 8.41 8.83 -3.01
C LEU A 19 9.07 8.82 -1.63
N ALA A 20 8.26 8.84 -0.55
CA ALA A 20 8.75 8.79 0.82
C ALA A 20 9.50 7.47 1.10
N LEU A 21 8.90 6.33 0.74
CA LEU A 21 9.56 5.02 0.84
C LEU A 21 10.87 4.99 0.04
N GLY A 22 10.83 5.46 -1.21
CA GLY A 22 12.01 5.54 -2.07
C GLY A 22 13.15 6.36 -1.45
N LYS A 23 12.83 7.49 -0.83
CA LYS A 23 13.80 8.34 -0.11
C LYS A 23 14.39 7.66 1.11
N ILE A 24 13.60 6.93 1.89
CA ILE A 24 14.08 6.16 3.04
C ILE A 24 15.09 5.10 2.56
N VAL A 25 14.72 4.32 1.55
CA VAL A 25 15.60 3.28 0.97
C VAL A 25 16.87 3.90 0.39
N GLU A 26 16.76 5.02 -0.34
CA GLU A 26 17.91 5.75 -0.87
C GLU A 26 18.87 6.17 0.25
N ALA A 27 18.36 6.80 1.31
CA ALA A 27 19.17 7.25 2.44
C ALA A 27 19.87 6.07 3.14
N VAL A 28 19.16 4.98 3.40
CA VAL A 28 19.72 3.77 4.03
C VAL A 28 20.77 3.13 3.13
N SER A 29 20.53 3.05 1.82
CA SER A 29 21.44 2.40 0.88
C SER A 29 22.76 3.15 0.64
N HIS A 30 22.78 4.47 0.88
CA HIS A 30 24.01 5.28 0.85
C HIS A 30 24.74 5.30 2.20
N SER A 31 24.16 4.72 3.25
CA SER A 31 24.74 4.69 4.59
C SER A 31 25.81 3.59 4.72
N PRO A 32 26.74 3.70 5.69
CA PRO A 32 27.67 2.61 5.99
C PRO A 32 26.99 1.34 6.53
N PHE A 33 25.70 1.41 6.88
CA PHE A 33 24.94 0.26 7.39
C PHE A 33 24.39 -0.62 6.27
N TRP A 34 24.27 -0.11 5.04
CA TRP A 34 23.66 -0.80 3.90
C TRP A 34 24.14 -2.25 3.71
N PRO A 35 25.45 -2.58 3.80
CA PRO A 35 25.93 -3.96 3.65
C PRO A 35 25.35 -4.96 4.67
N LYS A 36 24.71 -4.49 5.75
CA LYS A 36 24.13 -5.29 6.83
C LYS A 36 22.66 -4.97 7.09
N THR A 37 21.97 -4.35 6.14
CA THR A 37 20.57 -3.95 6.29
C THR A 37 19.64 -4.81 5.44
N CYS A 38 18.49 -5.12 6.01
CA CYS A 38 17.32 -5.62 5.30
C CYS A 38 16.11 -4.77 5.74
N ILE A 39 15.38 -4.24 4.76
CA ILE A 39 14.15 -3.45 4.98
C ILE A 39 12.99 -4.33 4.53
N PHE A 40 12.02 -4.52 5.41
CA PHE A 40 10.75 -5.17 5.09
C PHE A 40 9.67 -4.09 5.04
N VAL A 41 8.79 -4.17 4.04
CA VAL A 41 7.67 -3.23 3.85
C VAL A 41 6.40 -4.03 3.66
N THR A 42 5.36 -3.68 4.40
CA THR A 42 4.00 -4.19 4.29
C THR A 42 3.04 -3.12 4.80
N GLU A 43 1.79 -3.20 4.37
CA GLU A 43 0.68 -2.53 5.06
C GLU A 43 0.19 -3.41 6.22
N ASP A 44 -0.50 -2.81 7.19
CA ASP A 44 -1.10 -3.49 8.34
C ASP A 44 -2.32 -4.34 7.94
N ASP A 45 -3.17 -3.82 7.05
CA ASP A 45 -4.28 -4.50 6.41
C ASP A 45 -4.55 -3.93 4.99
N PRO A 46 -5.35 -4.60 4.14
CA PRO A 46 -5.67 -4.07 2.80
C PRO A 46 -6.85 -3.09 2.81
N GLN A 47 -7.24 -2.58 3.97
CA GLN A 47 -8.45 -1.82 4.23
C GLN A 47 -9.66 -2.64 3.74
N ASN A 48 -10.45 -2.10 2.81
CA ASN A 48 -11.48 -2.83 2.07
C ASN A 48 -11.13 -2.95 0.57
N GLY A 49 -9.84 -3.07 0.28
CA GLY A 49 -9.29 -3.26 -1.05
C GLY A 49 -9.36 -4.72 -1.46
N PHE A 50 -10.49 -5.15 -2.02
CA PHE A 50 -10.65 -6.52 -2.48
C PHE A 50 -9.63 -6.90 -3.56
N ASP A 51 -8.97 -8.04 -3.34
CA ASP A 51 -8.19 -8.72 -4.35
C ASP A 51 -8.85 -10.05 -4.76
N HIS A 52 -8.72 -10.37 -6.05
CA HIS A 52 -9.31 -11.55 -6.68
C HIS A 52 -8.76 -12.89 -6.17
N VAL A 53 -7.60 -12.92 -5.50
CA VAL A 53 -7.04 -14.13 -4.90
C VAL A 53 -7.45 -14.26 -3.43
N ASP A 54 -7.28 -13.20 -2.65
CA ASP A 54 -7.66 -13.13 -1.24
C ASP A 54 -7.88 -11.68 -0.82
N GLY A 55 -9.00 -11.39 -0.14
CA GLY A 55 -9.32 -10.04 0.35
C GLY A 55 -8.33 -9.47 1.37
N HIS A 56 -7.47 -10.29 1.96
CA HIS A 56 -6.42 -9.90 2.90
C HIS A 56 -5.04 -9.72 2.23
N ARG A 57 -4.94 -9.96 0.91
CA ARG A 57 -3.65 -9.90 0.21
C ARG A 57 -3.17 -8.45 0.13
N THR A 58 -1.97 -8.19 0.66
CA THR A 58 -1.32 -6.88 0.63
C THR A 58 0.03 -6.92 -0.09
N VAL A 59 0.65 -5.75 -0.23
CA VAL A 59 2.01 -5.58 -0.78
C VAL A 59 3.03 -6.05 0.25
N GLY A 60 3.99 -6.87 -0.19
CA GLY A 60 5.15 -7.26 0.61
C GLY A 60 6.45 -7.01 -0.14
N LEU A 61 7.35 -6.18 0.41
CA LEU A 61 8.66 -5.89 -0.18
C LEU A 61 9.78 -6.31 0.77
N VAL A 62 10.86 -6.85 0.20
CA VAL A 62 12.10 -7.16 0.92
C VAL A 62 13.27 -6.51 0.18
N ILE A 63 13.96 -5.58 0.85
CA ILE A 63 14.97 -4.72 0.22
C ILE A 63 16.29 -4.86 1.01
N SER A 64 17.31 -5.41 0.36
CA SER A 64 18.63 -5.65 0.96
C SER A 64 19.69 -5.78 -0.15
N PRO A 65 20.99 -5.60 0.12
CA PRO A 65 22.02 -6.02 -0.84
C PRO A 65 21.91 -7.50 -1.22
N TYR A 66 21.34 -8.32 -0.33
CA TYR A 66 21.22 -9.77 -0.48
C TYR A 66 19.91 -10.20 -1.16
N THR A 67 19.01 -9.29 -1.52
CA THR A 67 17.77 -9.68 -2.21
C THR A 67 17.98 -9.79 -3.72
N LYS A 68 17.27 -10.73 -4.36
CA LYS A 68 17.25 -10.87 -5.81
C LYS A 68 16.64 -9.60 -6.44
N ARG A 69 17.35 -8.97 -7.38
CA ARG A 69 16.87 -7.76 -8.07
C ARG A 69 15.99 -8.10 -9.26
N GLY A 70 14.94 -7.30 -9.49
CA GLY A 70 14.00 -7.51 -10.60
C GLY A 70 13.25 -8.85 -10.51
N TYR A 71 13.11 -9.37 -9.29
CA TYR A 71 12.52 -10.66 -9.01
C TYR A 71 11.20 -10.47 -8.26
N VAL A 72 10.16 -11.15 -8.73
CA VAL A 72 8.87 -11.26 -8.03
C VAL A 72 8.79 -12.66 -7.45
N ASP A 73 8.59 -12.74 -6.15
CA ASP A 73 8.38 -14.01 -5.47
C ASP A 73 6.88 -14.35 -5.47
N HIS A 74 6.53 -15.56 -5.92
CA HIS A 74 5.15 -16.04 -6.00
C HIS A 74 4.78 -16.98 -4.85
N HIS A 75 5.68 -17.23 -3.89
CA HIS A 75 5.33 -18.00 -2.70
C HIS A 75 4.30 -17.23 -1.86
N ASN A 76 3.37 -17.98 -1.25
CA ASN A 76 2.40 -17.41 -0.33
C ASN A 76 3.09 -17.16 1.02
N TYR A 77 3.19 -15.88 1.39
CA TYR A 77 3.71 -15.43 2.67
C TYR A 77 2.64 -14.62 3.41
N ASN A 78 2.78 -14.56 4.73
CA ASN A 78 1.98 -13.72 5.61
C ASN A 78 2.90 -12.93 6.55
N GLN A 79 2.32 -12.15 7.47
CA GLN A 79 3.10 -11.35 8.41
C GLN A 79 4.00 -12.21 9.32
N THR A 80 3.59 -13.43 9.69
CA THR A 80 4.43 -14.32 10.51
C THR A 80 5.64 -14.86 9.73
N SER A 81 5.53 -15.03 8.41
CA SER A 81 6.69 -15.31 7.54
C SER A 81 7.73 -14.20 7.57
N MET A 82 7.29 -12.94 7.61
CA MET A 82 8.18 -11.79 7.73
C MET A 82 8.88 -11.78 9.10
N ILE A 83 8.13 -11.96 10.18
CA ILE A 83 8.67 -12.06 11.55
C ILE A 83 9.70 -13.19 11.65
N LYS A 84 9.36 -14.38 11.16
CA LYS A 84 10.28 -15.52 11.11
C LYS A 84 11.57 -15.20 10.37
N THR A 85 11.48 -14.47 9.27
CA THR A 85 12.67 -14.07 8.49
C THR A 85 13.52 -13.08 9.27
N ILE A 86 12.92 -12.12 9.96
CA ILE A 86 13.61 -11.16 10.83
C ILE A 86 14.33 -11.89 11.99
N GLU A 87 13.65 -12.83 12.65
CA GLU A 87 14.24 -13.66 13.71
C GLU A 87 15.49 -14.39 13.20
N LEU A 88 15.40 -15.04 12.05
CA LEU A 88 16.52 -15.77 11.46
C LEU A 88 17.69 -14.85 11.08
N LEU A 89 17.41 -13.66 10.52
CA LEU A 89 18.44 -12.68 10.18
C LEU A 89 19.16 -12.12 11.41
N LEU A 90 18.45 -11.96 12.52
CA LEU A 90 19.00 -11.46 13.79
C LEU A 90 19.55 -12.56 14.70
N GLY A 91 19.38 -13.84 14.35
CA GLY A 91 19.78 -14.98 15.18
C GLY A 91 18.91 -15.15 16.44
N LEU A 92 17.65 -14.70 16.39
CA LEU A 92 16.69 -14.80 17.49
C LEU A 92 15.91 -16.12 17.43
N PRO A 93 15.52 -16.69 18.58
CA PRO A 93 14.57 -17.80 18.62
C PRO A 93 13.14 -17.33 18.28
N PRO A 94 12.25 -18.24 17.85
CA PRO A 94 10.84 -17.91 17.68
C PRO A 94 10.19 -17.48 19.00
N MET A 95 9.25 -16.53 18.94
CA MET A 95 8.56 -16.05 20.13
C MET A 95 7.37 -16.93 20.52
N ASN A 96 6.73 -17.62 19.56
CA ASN A 96 5.60 -18.51 19.83
C ASN A 96 5.50 -19.65 18.79
N GLN A 97 4.33 -20.30 18.66
CA GLN A 97 4.16 -21.40 17.69
C GLN A 97 3.89 -20.90 16.27
N LEU A 98 3.36 -19.69 16.11
CA LEU A 98 2.98 -19.11 14.83
C LEU A 98 4.21 -18.71 14.01
N ASP A 99 5.18 -18.02 14.63
CA ASP A 99 6.47 -17.71 13.99
C ASP A 99 7.38 -18.95 13.90
N ALA A 100 7.33 -19.87 14.87
CA ALA A 100 8.06 -21.13 14.81
C ALA A 100 7.68 -21.97 13.59
N SER A 101 6.39 -22.02 13.23
CA SER A 101 5.85 -22.79 12.10
C SER A 101 5.75 -22.03 10.78
N ALA A 102 6.01 -20.72 10.77
CA ALA A 102 5.93 -19.91 9.57
C ALA A 102 7.02 -20.24 8.54
N SER A 103 6.66 -20.11 7.27
CA SER A 103 7.61 -20.23 6.15
C SER A 103 8.50 -18.99 6.08
N ALA A 104 9.82 -19.16 6.15
CA ALA A 104 10.75 -18.05 5.98
C ALA A 104 10.84 -17.60 4.50
N MET A 105 11.08 -16.31 4.28
CA MET A 105 11.16 -15.68 2.96
C MET A 105 12.53 -15.92 2.28
N THR A 106 13.12 -17.10 2.45
CA THR A 106 14.50 -17.41 2.02
C THR A 106 14.70 -17.29 0.51
N THR A 107 13.66 -17.52 -0.29
CA THR A 107 13.69 -17.42 -1.75
C THR A 107 13.87 -16.00 -2.25
N CYS A 108 13.63 -14.98 -1.42
CA CYS A 108 13.92 -13.59 -1.73
C CYS A 108 15.44 -13.29 -1.75
N PHE A 109 16.27 -14.11 -1.11
CA PHE A 109 17.69 -13.82 -0.87
C PHE A 109 18.64 -14.60 -1.79
N THR A 110 19.90 -14.12 -1.87
CA THR A 110 21.03 -14.74 -2.57
C THR A 110 22.32 -14.54 -1.77
N ASP A 111 23.28 -15.44 -1.92
CA ASP A 111 24.57 -15.39 -1.20
C ASP A 111 25.53 -14.33 -1.74
N LYS A 112 25.24 -13.76 -2.92
CA LYS A 112 26.10 -12.74 -3.56
C LYS A 112 25.46 -11.35 -3.42
N PRO A 113 25.94 -10.50 -2.50
CA PRO A 113 25.35 -9.19 -2.30
C PRO A 113 25.62 -8.26 -3.48
N ASN A 114 24.63 -7.47 -3.85
CA ASN A 114 24.77 -6.31 -4.71
C ASN A 114 24.67 -5.03 -3.88
N LEU A 115 25.83 -4.48 -3.54
CA LEU A 115 26.00 -3.28 -2.72
C LEU A 115 25.70 -1.96 -3.46
N ALA A 116 25.30 -2.00 -4.74
CA ALA A 116 24.95 -0.78 -5.45
C ALA A 116 23.80 -0.06 -4.72
N PRO A 117 23.96 1.23 -4.36
CA PRO A 117 22.94 1.97 -3.66
C PRO A 117 21.71 2.17 -4.56
N TYR A 118 20.57 2.41 -3.93
CA TYR A 118 19.32 2.72 -4.61
C TYR A 118 19.19 4.23 -4.80
N LYS A 119 18.72 4.64 -5.98
CA LYS A 119 18.33 6.03 -6.26
C LYS A 119 16.80 6.10 -6.27
N ALA A 120 16.22 6.97 -5.46
CA ALA A 120 14.77 7.13 -5.41
C ALA A 120 14.23 7.60 -6.77
N ALA A 121 13.15 6.96 -7.23
CA ALA A 121 12.39 7.44 -8.38
C ALA A 121 11.76 8.80 -8.05
N LYS A 122 11.58 9.64 -9.07
CA LYS A 122 10.81 10.88 -8.92
C LYS A 122 9.33 10.53 -8.98
N ASN A 123 8.50 11.26 -8.22
CA ASN A 123 7.05 11.13 -8.32
C ASN A 123 6.57 11.52 -9.74
N GLU A 124 5.80 10.65 -10.37
CA GLU A 124 5.17 10.94 -11.67
C GLU A 124 3.89 11.77 -11.53
N ILE A 125 3.20 11.61 -10.40
CA ILE A 125 2.02 12.39 -10.04
C ILE A 125 2.48 13.59 -9.18
N PRO A 126 2.10 14.83 -9.53
CA PRO A 126 2.38 15.99 -8.68
C PRO A 126 1.72 15.81 -7.31
N LEU A 127 2.51 15.98 -6.23
CA LEU A 127 2.04 15.77 -4.86
C LEU A 127 1.04 16.85 -4.41
N ASP A 128 1.13 18.03 -5.04
CA ASP A 128 0.21 19.15 -4.88
C ASP A 128 -1.01 19.07 -5.83
N ARG A 129 -1.26 17.92 -6.44
CA ARG A 129 -2.49 17.66 -7.20
C ARG A 129 -3.66 17.51 -6.23
N LEU A 130 -4.37 18.62 -6.01
CA LEU A 130 -5.52 18.68 -5.11
C LEU A 130 -6.86 18.42 -5.82
N ASN A 131 -7.81 17.86 -5.08
CA ASN A 131 -9.20 17.75 -5.49
C ASN A 131 -9.81 19.15 -5.73
N ARG A 132 -10.52 19.30 -6.84
CA ARG A 132 -11.14 20.58 -7.23
C ARG A 132 -12.32 20.92 -6.30
N LYS A 133 -12.60 22.22 -6.15
CA LYS A 133 -13.82 22.72 -5.49
C LYS A 133 -15.08 22.14 -6.15
N VAL A 134 -16.08 21.78 -5.36
CA VAL A 134 -17.36 21.20 -5.87
C VAL A 134 -18.00 22.09 -6.94
N SER A 135 -17.98 23.41 -6.76
CA SER A 135 -18.53 24.38 -7.72
C SER A 135 -17.87 24.37 -9.10
N MET A 136 -16.64 23.82 -9.21
CA MET A 136 -15.88 23.74 -10.45
C MET A 136 -16.09 22.41 -11.18
N LEU A 137 -16.81 21.46 -10.57
CA LEU A 137 -17.06 20.13 -11.13
C LEU A 137 -18.33 20.16 -12.00
N LYS A 138 -18.15 19.95 -13.31
CA LYS A 138 -19.26 19.93 -14.27
C LYS A 138 -20.01 18.60 -14.27
N ASP A 139 -19.30 17.48 -14.08
CA ASP A 139 -19.91 16.15 -14.01
C ASP A 139 -20.75 16.04 -12.72
N PRO A 140 -22.07 15.77 -12.82
CA PRO A 140 -22.93 15.52 -11.65
C PRO A 140 -22.42 14.39 -10.75
N ARG A 141 -21.82 13.33 -11.30
CA ARG A 141 -21.28 12.21 -10.53
C ARG A 141 -20.03 12.62 -9.74
N ALA A 142 -19.14 13.38 -10.36
CA ALA A 142 -17.99 13.94 -9.66
C ALA A 142 -18.42 14.86 -8.51
N ARG A 143 -19.49 15.65 -8.70
CA ARG A 143 -20.07 16.46 -7.61
C ARG A 143 -20.64 15.58 -6.49
N LYS A 144 -21.39 14.53 -6.83
CA LYS A 144 -21.92 13.56 -5.86
C LYS A 144 -20.80 12.99 -4.99
N TRP A 145 -19.74 12.47 -5.60
CA TRP A 145 -18.64 11.84 -4.86
C TRP A 145 -17.76 12.84 -4.09
N ALA A 146 -17.59 14.07 -4.59
CA ALA A 146 -16.92 15.12 -3.84
C ALA A 146 -17.71 15.59 -2.60
N LEU A 147 -19.05 15.61 -2.68
CA LEU A 147 -19.93 15.88 -1.53
C LEU A 147 -19.90 14.72 -0.53
N ALA A 148 -20.05 13.48 -1.00
CA ALA A 148 -19.95 12.30 -0.13
C ALA A 148 -18.59 12.25 0.60
N SER A 149 -17.49 12.64 -0.07
CA SER A 149 -16.17 12.72 0.56
C SER A 149 -16.03 13.80 1.64
N LEU A 150 -16.91 14.81 1.66
CA LEU A 150 -16.94 15.82 2.74
C LEU A 150 -17.64 15.28 3.98
N ASP A 151 -18.59 14.35 3.80
CA ASP A 151 -19.41 13.79 4.87
C ASP A 151 -18.74 12.57 5.54
N LEU A 152 -17.73 11.96 4.90
CA LEU A 152 -17.00 10.83 5.47
C LEU A 152 -16.10 11.25 6.66
N PRO A 153 -16.18 10.57 7.81
CA PRO A 153 -15.39 10.86 9.02
C PRO A 153 -13.96 10.30 8.91
N LEU A 154 -13.20 10.74 7.92
CA LEU A 154 -11.84 10.24 7.62
C LEU A 154 -10.76 10.78 8.57
N GLU A 155 -11.16 11.52 9.59
CA GLU A 155 -10.28 12.03 10.64
C GLU A 155 -10.27 11.08 11.85
N GLU A 156 -11.28 10.21 11.98
CA GLU A 156 -11.37 9.17 12.99
C GLU A 156 -11.02 7.80 12.38
N VAL A 157 -10.44 6.93 13.20
CA VAL A 157 -9.98 5.60 12.78
C VAL A 157 -11.19 4.67 12.63
N ASP A 158 -11.28 3.98 11.49
CA ASP A 158 -12.28 2.95 11.18
C ASP A 158 -13.76 3.38 11.25
N GLU A 159 -14.07 4.68 11.15
CA GLU A 159 -15.45 5.18 11.18
C GLU A 159 -16.07 5.41 9.78
N ALA A 160 -15.25 5.44 8.73
CA ALA A 160 -15.74 5.74 7.39
C ALA A 160 -16.52 4.56 6.79
N ASP A 161 -17.67 4.85 6.16
CA ASP A 161 -18.38 3.83 5.38
C ASP A 161 -17.53 3.36 4.19
N GLU A 162 -17.07 2.12 4.28
CA GLU A 162 -16.07 1.57 3.37
C GLU A 162 -16.59 1.40 1.94
N ASP A 163 -17.86 1.02 1.73
CA ASP A 163 -18.43 0.91 0.37
C ASP A 163 -18.51 2.29 -0.29
N THR A 164 -18.94 3.32 0.44
CA THR A 164 -18.93 4.70 -0.05
C THR A 164 -17.51 5.15 -0.40
N LEU A 165 -16.53 4.91 0.49
CA LEU A 165 -15.14 5.26 0.25
C LEU A 165 -14.58 4.52 -0.98
N ASN A 166 -14.82 3.22 -1.11
CA ASN A 166 -14.39 2.41 -2.24
C ASN A 166 -14.98 2.90 -3.57
N ARG A 167 -16.27 3.28 -3.59
CA ARG A 167 -16.90 3.86 -4.79
C ARG A 167 -16.31 5.22 -5.15
N ILE A 168 -16.00 6.05 -4.16
CA ILE A 168 -15.32 7.34 -4.36
C ILE A 168 -13.94 7.09 -5.00
N LEU A 169 -13.14 6.17 -4.44
CA LEU A 169 -11.81 5.83 -4.95
C LEU A 169 -11.90 5.22 -6.36
N TRP A 170 -12.84 4.31 -6.60
CA TRP A 170 -13.09 3.72 -7.91
C TRP A 170 -13.41 4.79 -8.95
N PHE A 171 -14.34 5.70 -8.65
CA PHE A 171 -14.68 6.79 -9.56
C PHE A 171 -13.48 7.73 -9.78
N ALA A 172 -12.71 8.04 -8.74
CA ALA A 172 -11.53 8.90 -8.86
C ALA A 172 -10.48 8.31 -9.82
N VAL A 173 -10.30 6.99 -9.83
CA VAL A 173 -9.32 6.30 -10.67
C VAL A 173 -9.87 5.97 -12.06
N LYS A 174 -11.12 5.48 -12.16
CA LYS A 174 -11.72 5.01 -13.42
C LYS A 174 -12.48 6.09 -14.19
N GLY A 175 -12.84 7.20 -13.54
CA GLY A 175 -13.68 8.26 -14.09
C GLY A 175 -15.14 7.85 -14.32
N ARG A 176 -15.56 6.69 -13.81
CA ARG A 176 -16.89 6.11 -13.97
C ARG A 176 -17.19 5.16 -12.81
N ASP A 177 -18.45 5.06 -12.44
CA ASP A 177 -18.95 4.30 -11.28
C ASP A 177 -19.83 3.09 -11.68
N ASP A 178 -20.28 3.04 -12.93
CA ASP A 178 -21.11 1.97 -13.50
C ASP A 178 -20.39 0.62 -13.68
N THR A 179 -19.07 0.59 -13.44
CA THR A 179 -18.23 -0.61 -13.50
C THR A 179 -17.75 -1.07 -12.13
N TYR A 180 -18.24 -0.44 -11.06
CA TYR A 180 -17.92 -0.87 -9.70
C TYR A 180 -18.38 -2.34 -9.51
N PRO A 181 -17.51 -3.26 -9.06
CA PRO A 181 -17.85 -4.67 -9.01
C PRO A 181 -19.03 -4.95 -8.08
N SER A 182 -20.01 -5.73 -8.54
CA SER A 182 -21.21 -6.05 -7.75
C SER A 182 -20.92 -6.89 -6.51
N TRP A 183 -19.82 -7.65 -6.52
CA TRP A 183 -19.36 -8.46 -5.39
C TRP A 183 -18.61 -7.63 -4.33
N ALA A 184 -18.20 -6.40 -4.65
CA ALA A 184 -17.51 -5.49 -3.73
C ALA A 184 -18.48 -4.60 -2.93
N VAL A 185 -19.78 -4.87 -3.02
CA VAL A 185 -20.84 -4.12 -2.35
C VAL A 185 -21.15 -4.81 -1.02
N ASN A 186 -21.11 -4.07 0.09
CA ASN A 186 -21.49 -4.60 1.40
C ASN A 186 -22.94 -5.11 1.40
N ASP A 187 -23.15 -6.32 1.93
CA ASP A 187 -24.42 -7.06 1.88
C ASP A 187 -25.59 -6.37 2.56
N ASP A 188 -25.32 -5.49 3.52
CA ASP A 188 -26.33 -4.76 4.28
C ASP A 188 -27.02 -3.64 3.46
N GLN A 189 -26.60 -3.41 2.21
CA GLN A 189 -27.22 -2.46 1.27
C GLN A 189 -27.74 -3.10 -0.01
N ARG A 190 -27.87 -4.44 -0.07
CA ARG A 190 -28.63 -5.08 -1.18
C ARG A 190 -30.12 -4.76 -1.01
N PRO A 191 -30.81 -4.25 -2.05
CA PRO A 191 -32.24 -3.96 -1.98
C PRO A 191 -33.10 -5.21 -1.72
#